data_AF-A0A0F9QWE5-F1
#
_entry.id   AF-A0A0F9QWE5-F1
#
_cell.length_a   1.000
_cell.length_b   1.000
_cell.length_c   1.000
_cell.angle_alpha   90.00
_cell.angle_beta   90.00
_cell.angle_gamma   90.00
#
_symmetry.space_group_name_H-M   'P 1'
#
loop_
_entity.id
_entity.type
_entity.pdbx_description
1 polymer ?
#
loop_
_entity_poly.entity_id
_entity_poly.type
_entity_poly.pdbx_seq_one_letter_code
_entity_poly.pdbx_strand_id
1 'polypeptide(L)'
;VNEGMDGLSTRFAFKILSKVFNFDTTEVAANPVHLLYVIEKQIEQEQFAPEIQERYLRFIKEFLAPHYVQFIGKEIQTAYLESYSEYGQNLFDRYVTYADLWIQDQEFRDPETGEILDRSSINEELEKIEKPAGISNPKDFRNEVVNFVLRARANNQGQNPSWLSYEKLRSVIEKKMFSNTEDLLPVISFNPKASQEDQSKHKQFVERMVDRGYTEKQVRLLAEWYLRVRKSH
;
A
#
# COMPACT_ATOMS: atom_id res chain seq x y z
N VAL A 1 49.09 8.56 3.49
CA VAL A 1 48.81 8.06 4.85
C VAL A 1 47.30 7.92 4.94
N ASN A 2 46.77 6.71 4.75
CA ASN A 2 45.34 6.44 4.96
C ASN A 2 45.19 6.12 6.46
N GLU A 3 44.66 7.08 7.20
CA GLU A 3 44.42 7.01 8.64
C GLU A 3 43.33 5.99 8.99
N GLY A 4 43.59 4.68 8.83
CA GLY A 4 42.69 3.62 9.32
C GLY A 4 41.23 3.71 8.81
N MET A 5 40.97 4.43 7.72
CA MET A 5 39.65 4.54 7.12
C MET A 5 39.43 3.38 6.15
N ASP A 6 39.02 2.23 6.68
CA ASP A 6 38.51 1.13 5.87
C ASP A 6 37.05 1.41 5.48
N GLY A 7 36.74 1.39 4.18
CA GLY A 7 35.38 1.55 3.65
C GLY A 7 35.22 2.63 2.58
N LEU A 8 33.97 3.05 2.36
CA LEU A 8 33.63 4.06 1.34
C LEU A 8 33.98 5.47 1.83
N SER A 9 34.69 6.23 0.99
CA SER A 9 35.06 7.61 1.31
C SER A 9 33.86 8.57 1.27
N THR A 10 33.94 9.68 2.01
CA THR A 10 32.97 10.79 1.90
C THR A 10 32.88 11.33 0.47
N ARG A 11 34.01 11.33 -0.27
CA ARG A 11 34.05 11.69 -1.69
C ARG A 11 33.22 10.74 -2.56
N PHE A 12 33.26 9.43 -2.28
CA PHE A 12 32.40 8.46 -2.95
C PHE A 12 30.93 8.79 -2.71
N ALA A 13 30.53 8.99 -1.45
CA ALA A 13 29.15 9.34 -1.09
C ALA A 13 28.68 10.64 -1.77
N PHE A 14 29.51 11.69 -1.78
CA PHE A 14 29.19 12.94 -2.44
C PHE A 14 29.02 12.78 -3.96
N LYS A 15 29.87 11.96 -4.60
CA LYS A 15 29.77 11.65 -6.03
C LYS A 15 28.47 10.92 -6.35
N ILE A 16 28.05 9.97 -5.51
CA ILE A 16 26.75 9.29 -5.63
C ILE A 16 25.62 10.30 -5.57
N LEU A 17 25.54 11.09 -4.49
CA LEU A 17 24.44 12.04 -4.31
C LEU A 17 24.38 13.03 -5.46
N SER A 18 25.53 13.58 -5.86
CA SER A 18 25.63 14.47 -7.02
C SER A 18 25.08 13.83 -8.29
N LYS A 19 25.43 12.57 -8.58
CA LYS A 19 24.90 11.85 -9.75
C LYS A 19 23.39 11.63 -9.66
N VAL A 20 22.85 11.38 -8.46
CA VAL A 20 21.41 11.14 -8.28
C VAL A 20 20.60 12.42 -8.48
N PHE A 21 21.04 13.55 -7.92
CA PHE A 21 20.41 14.85 -8.15
C PHE A 21 20.50 15.30 -9.61
N ASN A 22 21.54 14.89 -10.33
CA ASN A 22 21.70 15.19 -11.76
C ASN A 22 21.15 14.09 -12.69
N PHE A 23 20.46 13.07 -12.15
CA PHE A 23 19.97 11.96 -12.96
C PHE A 23 18.85 12.38 -13.91
N ASP A 24 17.95 13.24 -13.42
CA ASP A 24 16.92 13.91 -14.21
C ASP A 24 17.06 15.42 -14.04
N THR A 25 17.53 16.08 -15.10
CA THR A 25 17.76 17.55 -15.12
C THR A 25 16.49 18.38 -14.92
N THR A 26 15.31 17.76 -15.02
CA THR A 26 14.01 18.41 -14.87
C THR A 26 13.36 18.15 -13.51
N GLU A 27 14.06 17.46 -12.62
CA GLU A 27 13.64 17.14 -11.25
C GLU A 27 14.61 17.80 -10.26
N VAL A 28 14.08 18.40 -9.21
CA VAL A 28 14.87 19.07 -8.18
C VAL A 28 15.26 18.09 -7.06
N ALA A 29 14.45 17.04 -6.85
CA ALA A 29 14.63 16.08 -5.77
C ALA A 29 15.42 14.83 -6.20
N ALA A 30 16.30 14.34 -5.32
CA ALA A 30 16.96 13.05 -5.51
C ALA A 30 15.95 11.90 -5.37
N ASN A 31 15.73 11.13 -6.44
CA ASN A 31 14.83 9.98 -6.38
C ASN A 31 15.53 8.74 -5.77
N PRO A 32 14.97 8.10 -4.73
CA PRO A 32 15.57 6.91 -4.11
C PRO A 32 15.72 5.70 -5.06
N VAL A 33 14.87 5.57 -6.08
CA VAL A 33 15.02 4.52 -7.10
C VAL A 33 16.26 4.76 -7.95
N HIS A 34 16.51 6.02 -8.33
CA HIS A 34 17.74 6.40 -9.01
C HIS A 34 18.96 6.21 -8.09
N LEU A 35 18.82 6.50 -6.79
CA LEU A 35 19.89 6.27 -5.82
C LEU A 35 20.33 4.80 -5.78
N LEU A 36 19.38 3.86 -5.69
CA LEU A 36 19.69 2.43 -5.71
C LEU A 36 20.46 2.05 -6.99
N TYR A 37 19.96 2.48 -8.16
CA TYR A 37 20.61 2.22 -9.45
C TYR A 37 22.02 2.83 -9.55
N VAL A 38 22.17 4.10 -9.14
CA VAL A 38 23.46 4.83 -9.23
C VAL A 38 24.50 4.22 -8.30
N ILE A 39 24.11 3.81 -7.08
CA ILE A 39 25.02 3.15 -6.15
C ILE A 39 25.49 1.81 -6.73
N GLU A 40 24.57 0.96 -7.22
CA GLU A 40 24.94 -0.32 -7.83
C GLU A 40 25.93 -0.13 -8.99
N LYS A 41 25.61 0.79 -9.91
CA LYS A 41 26.49 1.09 -11.05
C LYS A 41 27.85 1.62 -10.63
N GLN A 42 27.91 2.47 -9.61
CA GLN A 42 29.19 3.03 -9.15
C GLN A 42 30.05 1.97 -8.44
N ILE A 43 29.44 1.02 -7.72
CA ILE A 43 30.16 -0.09 -7.10
C ILE A 43 30.77 -1.00 -8.17
N GLU A 44 30.03 -1.32 -9.24
CA GLU A 44 30.54 -2.09 -10.38
C GLU A 44 31.72 -1.38 -11.09
N GLN A 45 31.78 -0.05 -11.04
CA GLN A 45 32.81 0.76 -11.69
C GLN A 45 34.08 0.99 -10.86
N GLU A 46 34.00 0.95 -9.53
CA GLU A 46 35.12 1.28 -8.63
C GLU A 46 36.23 0.20 -8.57
N GLN A 47 36.11 -0.89 -9.34
CA GLN A 47 37.12 -1.97 -9.38
C GLN A 47 37.53 -2.47 -7.99
N PHE A 48 36.55 -2.61 -7.08
CA PHE A 48 36.80 -3.20 -5.77
C PHE A 48 37.31 -4.64 -5.90
N ALA A 49 37.96 -5.14 -4.84
CA ALA A 49 38.21 -6.58 -4.74
C ALA A 49 36.87 -7.35 -4.86
N PRO A 50 36.83 -8.51 -5.54
CA PRO A 50 35.58 -9.22 -5.84
C PRO A 50 34.70 -9.46 -4.60
N GLU A 51 35.31 -9.85 -3.48
CA GLU A 51 34.61 -10.11 -2.21
C GLU A 51 33.94 -8.86 -1.63
N ILE A 52 34.60 -7.70 -1.74
CA ILE A 52 34.06 -6.41 -1.26
C ILE A 52 32.93 -5.95 -2.16
N GLN A 53 33.11 -6.05 -3.48
CA GLN A 53 32.08 -5.70 -4.46
C GLN A 53 30.82 -6.53 -4.22
N GLU A 54 30.97 -7.84 -4.09
CA GLU A 54 29.85 -8.76 -3.84
C GLU A 54 29.16 -8.42 -2.52
N ARG A 55 29.92 -8.18 -1.45
CA ARG A 55 29.36 -7.79 -0.14
C ARG A 55 28.54 -6.50 -0.22
N TYR A 56 29.01 -5.48 -0.93
CA TYR A 56 28.26 -4.22 -1.07
C TYR A 56 26.99 -4.39 -1.91
N LEU A 57 27.07 -5.10 -3.03
CA LEU A 57 25.89 -5.40 -3.86
C LEU A 57 24.87 -6.23 -3.08
N ARG A 58 25.32 -7.19 -2.27
CA ARG A 58 24.46 -7.99 -1.40
C ARG A 58 23.71 -7.12 -0.40
N PHE A 59 24.40 -6.17 0.25
CA PHE A 59 23.75 -5.25 1.19
C PHE A 59 22.66 -4.42 0.52
N ILE A 60 22.87 -3.96 -0.72
CA ILE A 60 21.85 -3.21 -1.45
C ILE A 60 20.64 -4.09 -1.76
N LYS A 61 20.86 -5.28 -2.29
CA LYS A 61 19.80 -6.18 -2.79
C LYS A 61 19.02 -6.88 -1.67
N GLU A 62 19.70 -7.28 -0.60
CA GLU A 62 19.10 -8.07 0.48
C GLU A 62 18.63 -7.21 1.66
N PHE A 63 19.20 -6.00 1.83
CA PHE A 63 18.86 -5.14 2.95
C PHE A 63 18.20 -3.84 2.50
N LEU A 64 18.90 -2.99 1.73
CA LEU A 64 18.43 -1.63 1.44
C LEU A 64 17.17 -1.62 0.57
N ALA A 65 17.18 -2.34 -0.55
CA ALA A 65 16.05 -2.38 -1.47
C ALA A 65 14.79 -3.00 -0.83
N PRO A 66 14.82 -4.16 -0.16
CA PRO A 66 13.64 -4.73 0.48
C PRO A 66 13.04 -3.83 1.56
N HIS A 67 13.88 -3.17 2.38
CA HIS A 67 13.40 -2.20 3.37
C HIS A 67 12.74 -1.00 2.70
N TYR A 68 13.33 -0.48 1.61
CA TYR A 68 12.74 0.63 0.88
C TYR A 68 11.42 0.25 0.20
N VAL A 69 11.31 -0.94 -0.38
CA VAL A 69 10.05 -1.47 -0.95
C VAL A 69 8.94 -1.50 0.09
N GLN A 70 9.25 -1.98 1.30
CA GLN A 70 8.27 -2.00 2.40
C GLN A 70 7.89 -0.58 2.84
N PHE A 71 8.87 0.32 2.96
CA PHE A 71 8.64 1.71 3.32
C PHE A 71 7.75 2.43 2.30
N ILE A 72 8.14 2.45 1.02
CA ILE A 72 7.37 3.15 -0.01
C ILE A 72 6.01 2.48 -0.25
N GLY A 73 5.92 1.17 -0.08
CA GLY A 73 4.66 0.45 -0.13
C GLY A 73 3.66 0.97 0.90
N LYS A 74 4.10 1.20 2.14
CA LYS A 74 3.26 1.81 3.18
C LYS A 74 2.84 3.23 2.83
N GLU A 75 3.74 4.06 2.34
CA GLU A 75 3.44 5.45 1.97
C GLU A 75 2.39 5.52 0.84
N ILE A 76 2.59 4.73 -0.24
CA ILE A 76 1.63 4.63 -1.36
C ILE A 76 0.27 4.14 -0.85
N GLN A 77 0.27 3.13 0.01
CA GLN A 77 -0.94 2.56 0.59
C GLN A 77 -1.71 3.55 1.47
N THR A 78 -1.00 4.32 2.30
CA THR A 78 -1.61 5.35 3.15
C THR A 78 -2.21 6.48 2.31
N ALA A 79 -1.47 7.01 1.34
CA ALA A 79 -1.98 8.05 0.44
C ALA A 79 -3.19 7.58 -0.38
N TYR A 80 -3.18 6.31 -0.80
CA TYR A 80 -4.33 5.68 -1.44
C TYR A 80 -5.56 5.66 -0.52
N LEU A 81 -5.42 5.17 0.72
CA LEU A 81 -6.52 5.09 1.69
C LEU A 81 -7.13 6.46 2.00
N GLU A 82 -6.29 7.47 2.20
CA GLU A 82 -6.72 8.85 2.48
C GLU A 82 -7.51 9.45 1.32
N SER A 83 -7.26 8.99 0.10
CA SER A 83 -8.01 9.38 -1.10
C SER A 83 -9.31 8.57 -1.29
N TYR A 84 -9.53 7.53 -0.50
CA TYR A 84 -10.58 6.51 -0.68
C TYR A 84 -11.34 6.18 0.61
N SER A 85 -11.63 7.20 1.43
CA SER A 85 -12.45 7.03 2.64
C SER A 85 -13.78 6.32 2.36
N GLU A 86 -14.39 6.57 1.20
CA GLU A 86 -15.64 5.94 0.75
C GLU A 86 -15.47 4.44 0.47
N TYR A 87 -14.36 4.00 -0.10
CA TYR A 87 -14.15 2.57 -0.37
C TYR A 87 -13.91 1.77 0.92
N GLY A 88 -13.15 2.35 1.87
CA GLY A 88 -13.03 1.78 3.22
C GLY A 88 -14.39 1.67 3.92
N GLN A 89 -15.23 2.69 3.77
CA GLN A 89 -16.60 2.69 4.28
C GLN A 89 -17.47 1.63 3.60
N ASN A 90 -17.40 1.48 2.28
CA ASN A 90 -18.17 0.47 1.54
C ASN A 90 -17.79 -0.95 1.94
N LEU A 91 -16.49 -1.24 2.12
CA LEU A 91 -16.03 -2.52 2.64
C LEU A 91 -16.51 -2.77 4.06
N PHE A 92 -16.51 -1.74 4.91
CA PHE A 92 -17.03 -1.82 6.27
C PHE A 92 -18.52 -2.14 6.29
N ASP A 93 -19.33 -1.38 5.56
CA ASP A 93 -20.79 -1.52 5.55
C ASP A 93 -21.20 -2.88 4.97
N ARG A 94 -20.52 -3.34 3.92
CA ARG A 94 -20.75 -4.68 3.34
C ARG A 94 -20.35 -5.79 4.32
N TYR A 95 -19.19 -5.67 4.97
CA TYR A 95 -18.75 -6.65 5.96
C TYR A 95 -19.74 -6.77 7.12
N VAL A 96 -20.22 -5.64 7.66
CA VAL A 96 -21.20 -5.60 8.75
C VAL A 96 -22.50 -6.27 8.32
N THR A 97 -23.00 -5.96 7.13
CA THR A 97 -24.24 -6.54 6.59
C THR A 97 -24.12 -8.06 6.45
N TYR A 98 -23.03 -8.54 5.85
CA TYR A 98 -22.78 -9.97 5.68
C TYR A 98 -22.61 -10.69 7.02
N ALA A 99 -21.87 -10.08 7.96
CA ALA A 99 -21.70 -10.64 9.30
C ALA A 99 -23.03 -10.77 10.05
N ASP A 100 -23.90 -9.76 9.96
CA ASP A 100 -25.23 -9.77 10.58
C ASP A 100 -26.12 -10.86 9.98
N LEU A 101 -26.21 -10.94 8.65
CA LEU A 101 -26.97 -11.97 7.95
C LEU A 101 -26.46 -13.38 8.26
N TRP A 102 -25.14 -13.57 8.32
CA TRP A 102 -24.52 -14.85 8.66
C TRP A 102 -24.81 -15.29 10.11
N ILE A 103 -24.88 -14.33 11.05
CA ILE A 103 -25.28 -14.58 12.44
C ILE A 103 -26.76 -14.95 12.53
N GLN A 104 -27.61 -14.26 11.77
CA GLN A 104 -29.06 -14.46 11.73
C GLN A 104 -29.51 -15.65 10.88
N ASP A 105 -28.57 -16.32 10.19
CA ASP A 105 -28.85 -17.42 9.26
C ASP A 105 -29.80 -17.00 8.12
N GLN A 106 -29.59 -15.80 7.58
CA GLN A 106 -30.36 -15.23 6.48
C GLN A 106 -29.53 -15.16 5.20
N GLU A 107 -30.23 -15.23 4.06
CA GLU A 107 -29.64 -15.06 2.74
C GLU A 107 -29.47 -13.57 2.42
N PHE A 108 -28.43 -13.25 1.67
CA PHE A 108 -28.26 -11.92 1.10
C PHE A 108 -28.77 -11.93 -0.34
N ARG A 109 -29.56 -10.92 -0.70
CA ARG A 109 -29.97 -10.70 -2.09
C ARG A 109 -29.34 -9.42 -2.60
N ASP A 110 -28.46 -9.55 -3.58
CA ASP A 110 -27.82 -8.41 -4.21
C ASP A 110 -28.88 -7.55 -4.93
N PRO A 111 -28.99 -6.25 -4.60
CA PRO A 111 -30.01 -5.38 -5.18
C PRO A 111 -29.72 -5.00 -6.64
N GLU A 112 -28.48 -5.07 -7.10
CA GLU A 112 -28.06 -4.69 -8.45
C GLU A 112 -28.16 -5.87 -9.41
N THR A 113 -27.69 -7.05 -8.99
CA THR A 113 -27.59 -8.25 -9.84
C THR A 113 -28.74 -9.23 -9.62
N GLY A 114 -29.40 -9.17 -8.46
CA GLY A 114 -30.40 -10.14 -8.03
C GLY A 114 -29.82 -11.48 -7.56
N GLU A 115 -28.49 -11.60 -7.50
CA GLU A 115 -27.80 -12.78 -6.99
C GLU A 115 -28.17 -13.05 -5.53
N ILE A 116 -28.36 -14.32 -5.18
CA ILE A 116 -28.66 -14.74 -3.82
C ILE A 116 -27.44 -15.46 -3.26
N LEU A 117 -26.90 -14.96 -2.17
CA LEU A 117 -25.83 -15.59 -1.42
C LEU A 117 -26.43 -16.29 -0.21
N ASP A 118 -26.26 -17.62 -0.18
CA ASP A 118 -26.61 -18.41 0.99
C ASP A 118 -25.61 -18.18 2.13
N ARG A 119 -25.90 -18.76 3.29
CA ARG A 119 -25.04 -18.61 4.47
C ARG A 119 -23.60 -19.10 4.24
N SER A 120 -23.39 -20.10 3.38
CA SER A 120 -22.06 -20.62 3.05
C SER A 120 -21.29 -19.64 2.16
N SER A 121 -21.94 -19.11 1.13
CA SER A 121 -21.35 -18.09 0.24
C SER A 121 -21.02 -16.81 1.00
N ILE A 122 -21.90 -16.36 1.91
CA ILE A 122 -21.62 -15.23 2.80
C ILE A 122 -20.39 -15.52 3.67
N ASN A 123 -20.25 -16.75 4.19
CA ASN A 123 -19.07 -17.12 4.96
C ASN A 123 -17.78 -17.02 4.13
N GLU A 124 -17.81 -17.48 2.87
CA GLU A 124 -16.67 -17.39 1.96
C GLU A 124 -16.26 -15.92 1.70
N GLU A 125 -17.23 -15.03 1.49
CA GLU A 125 -16.97 -13.60 1.32
C GLU A 125 -16.35 -12.96 2.57
N LEU A 126 -16.84 -13.29 3.76
CA LEU A 126 -16.29 -12.82 5.02
C LEU A 126 -14.86 -13.36 5.25
N GLU A 127 -14.61 -14.63 4.94
CA GLU A 127 -13.29 -15.24 5.08
C GLU A 127 -12.22 -14.62 4.16
N LYS A 128 -12.61 -14.14 2.97
CA LYS A 128 -11.72 -13.40 2.06
C LYS A 128 -11.18 -12.10 2.67
N ILE A 129 -11.81 -11.60 3.73
CA ILE A 129 -11.43 -10.39 4.47
C ILE A 129 -10.72 -10.78 5.78
N GLU A 130 -11.23 -11.78 6.49
CA GLU A 130 -10.76 -12.19 7.81
C GLU A 130 -9.44 -12.99 7.80
N LYS A 131 -9.28 -13.90 6.83
CA LYS A 131 -8.08 -14.77 6.74
C LYS A 131 -6.78 -13.99 6.51
N PRO A 132 -6.70 -13.03 5.56
CA PRO A 132 -5.51 -12.20 5.39
C PRO A 132 -5.17 -11.39 6.65
N ALA A 133 -6.19 -11.07 7.46
CA ALA A 133 -6.00 -10.33 8.68
C ALA A 133 -5.54 -11.18 9.88
N GLY A 134 -5.58 -12.51 9.76
CA GLY A 134 -5.17 -13.44 10.80
C GLY A 134 -6.21 -13.61 11.92
N ILE A 135 -7.50 -13.45 11.61
CA ILE A 135 -8.58 -13.63 12.60
C ILE A 135 -8.71 -15.11 12.94
N SER A 136 -8.42 -15.45 14.21
CA SER A 136 -8.42 -16.84 14.70
C SER A 136 -9.80 -17.37 15.08
N ASN A 137 -10.70 -16.49 15.53
CA ASN A 137 -12.09 -16.83 15.86
C ASN A 137 -13.07 -15.90 15.11
N PRO A 138 -13.39 -16.25 13.85
CA PRO A 138 -14.28 -15.45 13.00
C PRO A 138 -15.66 -15.22 13.61
N LYS A 139 -16.24 -16.23 14.28
CA LYS A 139 -17.58 -16.13 14.86
C LYS A 139 -17.65 -15.04 15.93
N ASP A 140 -16.73 -15.05 16.89
CA ASP A 140 -16.72 -14.05 17.96
C ASP A 140 -16.40 -12.66 17.42
N PHE A 141 -15.47 -12.59 16.45
CA PHE A 141 -15.12 -11.34 15.79
C PHE A 141 -16.32 -10.70 15.07
N ARG A 142 -17.07 -11.48 14.27
CA ARG A 142 -18.30 -11.03 13.58
C ARG A 142 -19.34 -10.52 14.58
N ASN A 143 -19.57 -11.27 15.67
CA ASN A 143 -20.51 -10.86 16.72
C ASN A 143 -20.07 -9.55 17.40
N GLU A 144 -18.79 -9.38 17.70
CA GLU A 144 -18.27 -8.15 18.30
C GLU A 144 -18.48 -6.94 17.38
N VAL A 145 -18.16 -7.09 16.10
CA VAL A 145 -18.34 -6.06 15.06
C VAL A 145 -19.81 -5.64 14.97
N VAL A 146 -20.72 -6.61 14.78
CA VAL A 146 -22.15 -6.33 14.60
C VAL A 146 -22.72 -5.63 15.85
N ASN A 147 -22.39 -6.13 17.04
CA ASN A 147 -22.81 -5.51 18.30
C ASN A 147 -22.26 -4.08 18.50
N PHE A 148 -21.04 -3.80 18.04
CA PHE A 148 -20.51 -2.45 18.03
C PHE A 148 -21.34 -1.54 17.12
N VAL A 149 -21.58 -1.97 15.87
CA VAL A 149 -22.29 -1.15 14.89
C VAL A 149 -23.75 -0.93 15.25
N LEU A 150 -24.46 -1.95 15.75
CA LEU A 150 -25.83 -1.81 16.22
C LEU A 150 -25.94 -0.77 17.35
N ARG A 151 -24.99 -0.78 18.31
CA ARG A 151 -24.94 0.24 19.38
C ARG A 151 -24.63 1.63 18.83
N ALA A 152 -23.69 1.74 17.89
CA ALA A 152 -23.34 3.00 17.27
C ALA A 152 -24.52 3.60 16.49
N ARG A 153 -25.24 2.78 15.70
CA ARG A 153 -26.47 3.17 14.99
C ARG A 153 -27.56 3.64 15.93
N ALA A 154 -27.80 2.92 17.02
CA ALA A 154 -28.80 3.29 18.03
C ALA A 154 -28.51 4.67 18.64
N ASN A 155 -27.24 5.02 18.81
CA ASN A 155 -26.80 6.31 19.34
C ASN A 155 -26.68 7.42 18.28
N ASN A 156 -26.79 7.09 16.98
CA ASN A 156 -26.55 8.01 15.86
C ASN A 156 -27.69 8.05 14.85
N GLN A 157 -28.94 8.06 15.32
CA GLN A 157 -30.14 8.18 14.48
C GLN A 157 -30.23 7.12 13.36
N GLY A 158 -29.67 5.93 13.59
CA GLY A 158 -29.66 4.84 12.60
C GLY A 158 -28.53 4.91 11.57
N GLN A 159 -27.67 5.93 11.60
CA GLN A 159 -26.55 6.04 10.66
C GLN A 159 -25.39 5.11 11.05
N ASN A 160 -24.74 4.53 10.03
CA ASN A 160 -23.54 3.73 10.23
C ASN A 160 -22.42 4.59 10.81
N PRO A 161 -21.62 4.05 11.74
CA PRO A 161 -20.42 4.73 12.18
C PRO A 161 -19.38 4.78 11.04
N SER A 162 -18.49 5.77 11.09
CA SER A 162 -17.32 5.79 10.23
C SER A 162 -16.50 4.51 10.43
N TRP A 163 -16.00 3.92 9.34
CA TRP A 163 -15.14 2.73 9.39
C TRP A 163 -13.85 2.93 10.21
N LEU A 164 -13.45 4.19 10.41
CA LEU A 164 -12.32 4.57 11.27
C LEU A 164 -12.61 4.49 12.77
N SER A 165 -13.89 4.39 13.16
CA SER A 165 -14.31 4.43 14.57
C SER A 165 -14.05 3.14 15.34
N TYR A 166 -13.80 2.03 14.63
CA TYR A 166 -13.57 0.72 15.24
C TYR A 166 -12.27 0.09 14.76
N GLU A 167 -11.23 0.27 15.58
CA GLU A 167 -9.85 -0.10 15.25
C GLU A 167 -9.68 -1.57 14.82
N LYS A 168 -10.40 -2.49 15.47
CA LYS A 168 -10.34 -3.92 15.15
C LYS A 168 -10.76 -4.19 13.70
N LEU A 169 -11.94 -3.72 13.26
CA LEU A 169 -12.39 -3.93 11.88
C LEU A 169 -11.60 -3.06 10.89
N ARG A 170 -11.22 -1.84 11.29
CA ARG A 170 -10.34 -0.97 10.49
C ARG A 170 -9.07 -1.70 10.07
N SER A 171 -8.35 -2.31 11.02
CA SER A 171 -7.10 -3.03 10.74
C SER A 171 -7.30 -4.23 9.80
N VAL A 172 -8.47 -4.87 9.85
CA VAL A 172 -8.84 -5.99 8.97
C VAL A 172 -9.11 -5.49 7.55
N ILE A 173 -9.88 -4.40 7.41
CA ILE A 173 -10.18 -3.76 6.12
C ILE A 173 -8.89 -3.25 5.48
N GLU A 174 -8.04 -2.55 6.23
CA GLU A 174 -6.74 -2.08 5.74
C GLU A 174 -5.91 -3.25 5.19
N LYS A 175 -5.78 -4.35 5.93
CA LYS A 175 -5.09 -5.55 5.45
C LYS A 175 -5.72 -6.14 4.19
N LYS A 176 -7.05 -6.18 4.09
CA LYS A 176 -7.75 -6.64 2.88
C LYS A 176 -7.40 -5.74 1.69
N MET A 177 -7.52 -4.43 1.85
CA MET A 177 -7.21 -3.45 0.81
C MET A 177 -5.75 -3.56 0.35
N PHE A 178 -4.82 -3.89 1.25
CA PHE A 178 -3.41 -4.04 0.91
C PHE A 178 -3.05 -5.39 0.30
N SER A 179 -3.85 -6.43 0.57
CA SER A 179 -3.63 -7.78 0.02
C SER A 179 -3.85 -7.83 -1.49
N ASN A 180 -4.77 -7.01 -2.03
CA ASN A 180 -5.12 -7.03 -3.44
C ASN A 180 -4.56 -5.80 -4.19
N THR A 181 -3.36 -5.94 -4.76
CA THR A 181 -2.69 -4.88 -5.51
C THR A 181 -3.47 -4.46 -6.77
N GLU A 182 -4.32 -5.34 -7.29
CA GLU A 182 -5.15 -5.06 -8.46
C GLU A 182 -6.12 -3.90 -8.21
N ASP A 183 -6.62 -3.76 -6.98
CA ASP A 183 -7.51 -2.67 -6.60
C ASP A 183 -6.77 -1.32 -6.55
N LEU A 184 -5.45 -1.34 -6.31
CA LEU A 184 -4.60 -0.13 -6.29
C LEU A 184 -4.24 0.34 -7.70
N LEU A 185 -4.15 -0.58 -8.67
CA LEU A 185 -3.58 -0.32 -10.00
C LEU A 185 -4.22 0.87 -10.74
N PRO A 186 -5.55 1.00 -10.81
CA PRO A 186 -6.19 2.11 -11.54
C PRO A 186 -5.84 3.49 -10.98
N VAL A 187 -5.49 3.55 -9.69
CA VAL A 187 -5.31 4.80 -8.95
C VAL A 187 -3.86 5.19 -8.86
N ILE A 188 -2.95 4.22 -8.69
CA ILE A 188 -1.52 4.52 -8.61
C ILE A 188 -0.85 4.56 -9.99
N SER A 189 -1.45 3.92 -11.00
CA SER A 189 -0.94 3.93 -12.37
C SER A 189 -1.61 5.03 -13.18
N PHE A 190 -0.82 5.91 -13.77
CA PHE A 190 -1.35 6.90 -14.70
C PHE A 190 -1.88 6.21 -15.98
N ASN A 191 -3.18 6.30 -16.26
CA ASN A 191 -3.79 5.84 -17.50
C ASN A 191 -4.63 6.97 -18.14
N PRO A 192 -4.17 7.57 -19.25
CA PRO A 192 -4.89 8.67 -19.91
C PRO A 192 -6.22 8.25 -20.55
N LYS A 193 -6.49 6.94 -20.66
CA LYS A 193 -7.75 6.39 -21.15
C LYS A 193 -8.70 5.94 -20.01
N ALA A 194 -8.33 6.16 -18.75
CA ALA A 194 -9.18 5.82 -17.62
C ALA A 194 -10.43 6.71 -17.56
N SER A 195 -11.44 6.28 -16.80
CA SER A 195 -12.65 7.05 -16.56
C SER A 195 -12.34 8.40 -15.91
N GLN A 196 -13.24 9.39 -16.02
CA GLN A 196 -13.06 10.67 -15.32
C GLN A 196 -12.96 10.50 -13.81
N GLU A 197 -13.68 9.52 -13.26
CA GLU A 197 -13.65 9.17 -11.85
C GLU A 197 -12.24 8.69 -11.45
N ASP A 198 -11.69 7.73 -12.19
CA ASP A 198 -10.33 7.19 -11.94
C ASP A 198 -9.25 8.26 -12.10
N GLN A 199 -9.40 9.18 -13.06
CA GLN A 199 -8.47 10.30 -13.23
C GLN A 199 -8.51 11.25 -12.03
N SER A 200 -9.69 11.54 -11.49
CA SER A 200 -9.85 12.37 -10.28
C SER A 200 -9.23 11.67 -9.07
N LYS A 201 -9.47 10.38 -8.93
CA LYS A 201 -8.88 9.52 -7.88
C LYS A 201 -7.36 9.48 -7.95
N HIS A 202 -6.78 9.32 -9.14
CA HIS A 202 -5.34 9.39 -9.36
C HIS A 202 -4.77 10.76 -8.97
N LYS A 203 -5.45 11.86 -9.35
CA LYS A 203 -5.01 13.21 -8.98
C LYS A 203 -4.99 13.41 -7.47
N GLN A 204 -6.03 12.98 -6.76
CA GLN A 204 -6.08 13.04 -5.30
C GLN A 204 -4.94 12.23 -4.66
N PHE A 205 -4.68 11.02 -5.16
CA PHE A 205 -3.56 10.21 -4.72
C PHE A 205 -2.21 10.93 -4.90
N VAL A 206 -1.98 11.55 -6.06
CA VAL A 206 -0.76 12.34 -6.32
C VAL A 206 -0.67 13.52 -5.38
N GLU A 207 -1.75 14.28 -5.17
CA GLU A 207 -1.80 15.41 -4.24
C GLU A 207 -1.44 14.98 -2.81
N ARG A 208 -1.99 13.87 -2.32
CA ARG A 208 -1.64 13.31 -0.99
C ARG A 208 -0.18 12.93 -0.87
N MET A 209 0.42 12.36 -1.90
CA MET A 209 1.84 12.08 -1.90
C MET A 209 2.66 13.39 -1.95
N VAL A 210 2.22 14.41 -2.68
CA VAL A 210 2.88 15.71 -2.68
C VAL A 210 2.83 16.38 -1.31
N ASP A 211 1.70 16.30 -0.59
CA ASP A 211 1.57 16.78 0.78
C ASP A 211 2.56 16.08 1.75
N ARG A 212 3.00 14.86 1.42
CA ARG A 212 4.02 14.09 2.17
C ARG A 212 5.46 14.42 1.77
N GLY A 213 5.65 15.39 0.86
CA GLY A 213 6.96 15.90 0.46
C GLY A 213 7.55 15.26 -0.80
N TYR A 214 6.77 14.47 -1.54
CA TYR A 214 7.19 13.93 -2.83
C TYR A 214 6.91 14.93 -3.96
N THR A 215 7.67 14.87 -5.05
CA THR A 215 7.31 15.57 -6.29
C THR A 215 6.40 14.70 -7.16
N GLU A 216 5.57 15.29 -8.02
CA GLU A 216 4.68 14.52 -8.91
C GLU A 216 5.45 13.49 -9.77
N LYS A 217 6.64 13.86 -10.27
CA LYS A 217 7.50 12.95 -11.04
C LYS A 217 8.04 11.83 -10.18
N GLN A 218 8.44 12.10 -8.94
CA GLN A 218 8.83 11.05 -8.01
C GLN A 218 7.69 10.07 -7.78
N VAL A 219 6.47 10.56 -7.52
CA VAL A 219 5.29 9.71 -7.30
C VAL A 219 5.07 8.75 -8.46
N ARG A 220 5.11 9.26 -9.70
CA ARG A 220 4.96 8.43 -10.89
C ARG A 220 6.04 7.35 -10.99
N LEU A 221 7.31 7.70 -10.83
CA LEU A 221 8.40 6.73 -10.90
C LEU A 221 8.29 5.68 -9.78
N LEU A 222 7.95 6.12 -8.57
CA LEU A 222 7.84 5.26 -7.39
C LEU A 222 6.69 4.26 -7.53
N ALA A 223 5.53 4.70 -8.03
CA ALA A 223 4.40 3.82 -8.31
C ALA A 223 4.75 2.76 -9.37
N GLU A 224 5.34 3.17 -10.50
CA GLU A 224 5.76 2.25 -11.57
C GLU A 224 6.83 1.25 -11.09
N TRP A 225 7.82 1.72 -10.33
CA TRP A 225 8.88 0.88 -9.77
C TRP A 225 8.34 -0.10 -8.74
N TYR A 226 7.51 0.36 -7.81
CA TYR A 226 6.90 -0.48 -6.76
C TYR A 226 6.04 -1.61 -7.37
N LEU A 227 5.24 -1.28 -8.39
CA LEU A 227 4.45 -2.26 -9.13
C LEU A 227 5.31 -3.32 -9.81
N ARG A 228 6.43 -2.92 -10.42
CA ARG A 228 7.36 -3.85 -11.06
C ARG A 228 7.98 -4.81 -10.05
N VAL A 229 8.46 -4.27 -8.93
CA VAL A 229 9.09 -5.09 -7.88
C VAL A 229 8.07 -6.09 -7.32
N ARG A 230 6.83 -5.68 -7.03
CA ARG A 230 5.80 -6.61 -6.57
C ARG A 230 5.39 -7.68 -7.57
N LYS A 231 5.44 -7.42 -8.88
CA LYS A 231 5.18 -8.45 -9.91
C LYS A 231 6.32 -9.46 -10.06
N SER A 232 7.51 -9.12 -9.59
CA SER A 232 8.71 -9.94 -9.71
C SER A 232 8.89 -10.93 -8.54
N HIS A 233 8.01 -10.84 -7.53
CA HIS A 233 7.97 -11.65 -6.33
C HIS A 233 6.64 -12.41 -6.25
#